data_AF-A0A3A9GYK2-F1
#
_entry.id   AF-A0A3A9GYK2-F1
#
_cell.length_a   1.000
_cell.length_b   1.000
_cell.length_c   1.000
_cell.angle_alpha   90.00
_cell.angle_beta   90.00
_cell.angle_gamma   90.00
#
_symmetry.space_group_name_H-M   'P 1'
#
loop_
_entity.id
_entity.type
_entity.pdbx_description
1 polymer ?
#
loop_
_entity_poly.entity_id
_entity_poly.type
_entity_poly.pdbx_seq_one_letter_code
_entity_poly.pdbx_strand_id
1 'polypeptide(L)'
;MSDIFNNELFEAFASASDNVFIYVCDMKTNISRWSKASVEYFGLSGEYLEDAATIWEQHIHPDDRALYNEDISGVFSGTKPRHECQYRARNRMGEYVWVECKGSVIWDDAGNPIIFAGLMTRLDGQNKYDSLTGLLTTYELHHCKFSQGRGI
;
A
#
# COMPACT_ATOMS: atom_id res chain seq x y z
N MET A 1 11.71 -9.56 23.34
CA MET A 1 11.94 -8.87 22.06
C MET A 1 10.57 -8.83 21.41
N SER A 2 9.88 -7.67 21.47
CA SER A 2 8.55 -7.53 20.87
C SER A 2 8.68 -7.83 19.39
N ASP A 3 8.06 -8.91 18.95
CA ASP A 3 8.01 -9.29 17.56
C ASP A 3 7.35 -8.13 16.81
N ILE A 4 8.16 -7.35 16.08
CA ILE A 4 7.69 -6.18 15.34
C ILE A 4 6.58 -6.54 14.36
N PHE A 5 6.50 -7.81 14.00
CA PHE A 5 5.50 -8.37 13.11
C PHE A 5 4.25 -8.89 13.83
N ASN A 6 4.32 -9.26 15.12
CA ASN A 6 3.17 -9.73 15.91
C ASN A 6 2.74 -8.69 16.92
N ASN A 7 1.89 -7.76 16.47
CA ASN A 7 1.24 -6.82 17.36
C ASN A 7 -0.20 -6.56 16.89
N GLU A 8 -1.13 -6.42 17.85
CA GLU A 8 -2.53 -6.06 17.66
C GLU A 8 -2.70 -4.80 16.79
N LEU A 9 -1.73 -3.90 16.82
CA LEU A 9 -1.71 -2.70 15.99
C LEU A 9 -1.64 -3.00 14.49
N PHE A 10 -0.82 -3.96 14.06
CA PHE A 10 -0.72 -4.34 12.65
C PHE A 10 -2.04 -4.92 12.17
N GLU A 11 -2.65 -5.82 12.94
CA GLU A 11 -3.95 -6.40 12.62
C GLU A 11 -5.06 -5.34 12.56
N ALA A 12 -5.05 -4.40 13.51
CA ALA A 12 -6.02 -3.31 13.54
C ALA A 12 -5.93 -2.44 12.28
N PHE A 13 -4.72 -2.06 11.84
CA PHE A 13 -4.55 -1.30 10.60
C PHE A 13 -4.84 -2.14 9.35
N ALA A 14 -4.38 -3.39 9.32
CA ALA A 14 -4.59 -4.30 8.19
C ALA A 14 -6.07 -4.62 7.95
N SER A 15 -6.89 -4.60 9.00
CA SER A 15 -8.33 -4.86 8.93
C SER A 15 -9.17 -3.58 8.74
N ALA A 16 -8.56 -2.40 8.78
CA ALA A 16 -9.29 -1.13 8.75
C ALA A 16 -9.82 -0.73 7.36
N SER A 17 -9.32 -1.33 6.28
CA SER A 17 -9.73 -1.01 4.91
C SER A 17 -9.48 -2.15 3.94
N ASP A 18 -10.42 -2.36 3.02
CA ASP A 18 -10.27 -3.30 1.91
C ASP A 18 -9.43 -2.73 0.74
N ASN A 19 -9.18 -1.42 0.74
CA ASN A 19 -8.46 -0.71 -0.33
C ASN A 19 -7.06 -0.25 0.10
N VAL A 20 -6.69 -0.44 1.37
CA VAL A 20 -5.39 -0.09 1.92
C VAL A 20 -4.70 -1.35 2.42
N PHE A 21 -3.49 -1.58 1.91
CA PHE A 21 -2.67 -2.73 2.25
C PHE A 21 -1.49 -2.28 3.10
N ILE A 22 -1.22 -2.97 4.19
CA ILE A 22 -0.15 -2.60 5.14
C ILE A 22 1.04 -3.53 4.93
N TYR A 23 2.24 -2.98 5.02
CA TYR A 23 3.47 -3.75 5.01
C TYR A 23 4.49 -3.21 6.03
N VAL A 24 5.30 -4.10 6.57
CA VAL A 24 6.41 -3.81 7.47
C VAL A 24 7.57 -4.72 7.09
N CYS A 25 8.78 -4.19 7.01
CA CYS A 25 10.01 -4.91 6.74
C CYS A 25 10.99 -4.70 7.89
N ASP A 26 11.53 -5.79 8.43
CA ASP A 26 12.73 -5.75 9.27
C ASP A 26 13.94 -5.67 8.33
N MET A 27 14.61 -4.52 8.36
CA MET A 27 15.70 -4.21 7.44
C MET A 27 16.99 -4.97 7.76
N LYS A 28 17.09 -5.62 8.93
CA LYS A 28 18.25 -6.42 9.34
C LYS A 28 18.15 -7.84 8.83
N THR A 29 16.94 -8.40 8.83
CA THR A 29 16.67 -9.77 8.38
C THR A 29 16.16 -9.84 6.94
N ASN A 30 15.75 -8.71 6.36
CA ASN A 30 15.08 -8.63 5.06
C ASN A 30 13.79 -9.48 4.98
N ILE A 31 13.14 -9.68 6.13
CA ILE A 31 11.84 -10.32 6.23
C ILE A 31 10.79 -9.21 6.29
N SER A 32 9.79 -9.32 5.42
CA SER A 32 8.63 -8.44 5.43
C SER A 32 7.37 -9.18 5.84
N ARG A 33 6.52 -8.50 6.60
CA ARG A 33 5.13 -8.85 6.81
C ARG A 33 4.22 -7.97 5.95
N TRP A 34 3.32 -8.60 5.24
CA TRP A 34 2.31 -7.99 4.37
C TRP A 34 0.92 -8.34 4.90
N SER A 35 -0.04 -7.44 4.77
CA SER A 35 -1.40 -7.70 5.26
C SER A 35 -2.03 -8.86 4.48
N LYS A 36 -2.85 -9.68 5.15
CA LYS A 36 -3.63 -10.74 4.49
C LYS A 36 -4.39 -10.26 3.25
N ALA A 37 -4.99 -9.06 3.30
CA ALA A 37 -5.68 -8.47 2.16
C ALA A 37 -4.77 -8.27 0.94
N SER A 38 -3.50 -7.87 1.15
CA SER A 38 -2.53 -7.72 0.06
C SER A 38 -2.14 -9.06 -0.57
N VAL A 39 -1.98 -10.09 0.25
CA VAL A 39 -1.68 -11.46 -0.19
C VAL A 39 -2.83 -11.96 -1.07
N GLU A 40 -4.07 -11.80 -0.61
CA GLU A 40 -5.26 -12.24 -1.32
C GLU A 40 -5.50 -11.47 -2.62
N TYR A 41 -5.22 -10.16 -2.63
CA TYR A 41 -5.48 -9.29 -3.77
C TYR A 41 -4.41 -9.43 -4.87
N PHE A 42 -3.13 -9.45 -4.50
CA PHE A 42 -2.02 -9.54 -5.43
C PHE A 42 -1.55 -10.97 -5.72
N GLY A 43 -2.00 -11.95 -4.94
CA GLY A 43 -1.62 -13.36 -5.13
C GLY A 43 -0.19 -13.65 -4.65
N LEU A 44 0.23 -13.01 -3.57
CA LEU A 44 1.54 -13.27 -2.95
C LEU A 44 1.57 -14.69 -2.34
N SER A 45 2.76 -15.26 -2.17
CA SER A 45 2.92 -16.62 -1.63
C SER A 45 2.57 -16.74 -0.13
N GLY A 46 2.54 -15.64 0.60
CA GLY A 46 2.16 -15.57 2.01
C GLY A 46 2.34 -14.18 2.59
N GLU A 47 1.92 -14.00 3.85
CA GLU A 47 2.08 -12.73 4.58
C GLU A 47 3.55 -12.45 4.92
N TYR A 48 4.38 -13.47 5.06
CA TYR A 48 5.79 -13.33 5.38
C TYR A 48 6.65 -13.65 4.17
N LEU A 49 7.43 -12.68 3.72
CA LEU A 49 8.25 -12.76 2.52
C LEU A 49 9.68 -12.34 2.84
N GLU A 50 10.63 -13.18 2.48
CA GLU A 50 12.04 -12.78 2.38
C GLU A 50 12.25 -12.02 1.07
N ASP A 51 13.06 -10.96 1.11
CA ASP A 51 13.41 -10.16 -0.07
C ASP A 51 12.18 -9.60 -0.82
N ALA A 52 11.22 -9.10 -0.05
CA ALA A 52 9.93 -8.68 -0.56
C ALA A 52 10.02 -7.56 -1.61
N ALA A 53 11.05 -6.71 -1.58
CA ALA A 53 11.24 -5.66 -2.59
C ALA A 53 11.44 -6.28 -3.99
N THR A 54 12.27 -7.30 -4.12
CA THR A 54 12.50 -8.00 -5.39
C THR A 54 11.29 -8.82 -5.83
N ILE A 55 10.59 -9.47 -4.90
CA ILE A 55 9.32 -10.17 -5.20
C ILE A 55 8.27 -9.17 -5.69
N TRP A 56 8.18 -8.01 -5.05
CA TRP A 56 7.19 -6.99 -5.36
C TRP A 56 7.47 -6.31 -6.71
N GLU A 57 8.74 -6.03 -7.05
CA GLU A 57 9.12 -5.47 -8.36
C GLU A 57 8.57 -6.29 -9.53
N GLN A 58 8.45 -7.62 -9.38
CA GLN A 58 7.87 -8.51 -10.40
C GLN A 58 6.37 -8.30 -10.61
N HIS A 59 5.67 -7.75 -9.62
CA HIS A 59 4.26 -7.37 -9.70
C HIS A 59 4.08 -6.00 -10.36
N ILE A 60 5.12 -5.16 -10.37
CA ILE A 60 5.07 -3.82 -10.95
C ILE A 60 5.13 -3.90 -12.48
N HIS A 61 4.29 -3.11 -13.14
CA HIS A 61 4.28 -2.97 -14.60
C HIS A 61 5.70 -2.59 -15.09
N PRO A 62 6.23 -3.23 -16.15
CA PRO A 62 7.60 -3.01 -16.60
C PRO A 62 8.00 -1.54 -16.77
N ASP A 63 7.13 -0.72 -17.37
CA ASP A 63 7.36 0.72 -17.57
C ASP A 63 7.51 1.52 -16.26
N ASP A 64 6.95 1.04 -15.15
CA ASP A 64 6.90 1.76 -13.89
C ASP A 64 8.02 1.32 -12.92
N ARG A 65 8.76 0.24 -13.24
CA ARG A 65 9.81 -0.32 -12.37
C ARG A 65 10.96 0.64 -12.12
N ALA A 66 11.37 1.40 -13.14
CA ALA A 66 12.45 2.38 -12.99
C ALA A 66 12.11 3.44 -11.93
N LEU A 67 10.87 3.95 -11.97
CA LEU A 67 10.36 4.90 -10.99
C LEU A 67 10.34 4.32 -9.57
N TYR A 68 9.83 3.09 -9.42
CA TYR A 68 9.80 2.39 -8.13
C TYR A 68 11.21 2.15 -7.55
N ASN A 69 12.15 1.69 -8.39
CA ASN A 69 13.51 1.37 -7.98
C ASN A 69 14.28 2.63 -7.55
N GLU A 70 14.13 3.74 -8.28
CA GLU A 70 14.71 5.03 -7.90
C GLU A 70 14.15 5.49 -6.54
N ASP A 71 12.83 5.38 -6.35
CA ASP A 71 12.17 5.78 -5.11
C ASP A 71 12.64 4.96 -3.90
N ILE A 72 12.59 3.62 -3.99
CA ILE A 72 13.01 2.73 -2.90
C ILE A 72 14.51 2.89 -2.60
N SER A 73 15.36 2.97 -3.62
CA SER A 73 16.79 3.19 -3.44
C SER A 73 17.06 4.53 -2.75
N GLY A 74 16.34 5.59 -3.12
CA GLY A 74 16.46 6.89 -2.49
C GLY A 74 16.12 6.85 -1.00
N VAL A 75 15.07 6.12 -0.65
CA VAL A 75 14.61 5.98 0.74
C VAL A 75 15.56 5.14 1.58
N PHE A 76 16.01 3.99 1.07
CA PHE A 76 16.91 3.10 1.80
C PHE A 76 18.33 3.65 1.93
N SER A 77 18.74 4.55 1.04
CA SER A 77 19.99 5.31 1.17
C SER A 77 19.87 6.56 2.06
N GLY A 78 18.66 6.93 2.48
CA GLY A 78 18.40 8.14 3.26
C GLY A 78 18.46 9.44 2.45
N THR A 79 18.63 9.37 1.12
CA THR A 79 18.63 10.55 0.23
C THR A 79 17.21 11.09 -0.02
N LYS A 80 16.19 10.25 0.15
CA LYS A 80 14.77 10.63 0.16
C LYS A 80 14.18 10.40 1.55
N PRO A 81 13.41 11.36 2.10
CA PRO A 81 12.90 11.24 3.48
C PRO A 81 11.80 10.19 3.65
N ARG A 82 11.08 9.84 2.59
CA ARG A 82 9.97 8.87 2.62
C ARG A 82 9.73 8.26 1.25
N HIS A 83 9.24 7.02 1.26
CA HIS A 83 8.72 6.34 0.07
C HIS A 83 7.38 6.96 -0.31
N GLU A 84 7.26 7.35 -1.58
CA GLU A 84 6.04 7.95 -2.12
C GLU A 84 6.11 7.85 -3.64
N CYS A 85 5.39 6.89 -4.20
CA CYS A 85 5.25 6.72 -5.63
C CYS A 85 3.89 6.12 -6.00
N GLN A 86 3.45 6.40 -7.22
CA GLN A 86 2.27 5.82 -7.82
C GLN A 86 2.70 4.99 -9.03
N TYR A 87 2.22 3.75 -9.12
CA TYR A 87 2.58 2.82 -10.18
C TYR A 87 1.48 1.79 -10.37
N ARG A 88 1.58 1.03 -11.46
CA ARG A 88 0.67 -0.08 -11.74
C ARG A 88 1.21 -1.37 -11.13
N ALA A 89 0.41 -2.03 -10.30
CA ALA A 89 0.70 -3.34 -9.73
C ALA A 89 -0.26 -4.40 -10.30
N ARG A 90 0.27 -5.57 -10.62
CA ARG A 90 -0.47 -6.70 -11.16
C ARG A 90 -1.20 -7.44 -10.05
N ASN A 91 -2.52 -7.52 -10.12
CA ASN A 91 -3.35 -8.29 -9.19
C ASN A 91 -3.26 -9.80 -9.47
N ARG A 92 -3.89 -10.61 -8.60
CA ARG A 92 -3.95 -12.08 -8.75
C ARG A 92 -4.62 -12.56 -10.05
N MET A 93 -5.44 -11.72 -10.68
CA MET A 93 -6.13 -12.01 -11.94
C MET A 93 -5.28 -11.67 -13.16
N GLY A 94 -4.09 -11.07 -12.96
CA GLY A 94 -3.18 -10.65 -14.02
C GLY A 94 -3.44 -9.23 -14.54
N GLU A 95 -4.38 -8.50 -13.96
CA GLU A 95 -4.72 -7.14 -14.37
C GLU A 95 -3.86 -6.12 -13.63
N TYR A 96 -3.50 -5.04 -14.30
CA TYR A 96 -2.77 -3.93 -13.67
C TYR A 96 -3.73 -2.92 -13.07
N VAL A 97 -3.52 -2.61 -11.78
CA VAL A 97 -4.27 -1.58 -11.06
C VAL A 97 -3.33 -0.49 -10.56
N TRP A 98 -3.84 0.74 -10.51
CA TRP A 98 -3.09 1.87 -9.96
C TRP A 98 -3.06 1.80 -8.44
N VAL A 99 -1.85 1.86 -7.90
CA VAL A 99 -1.62 1.94 -6.46
C VAL A 99 -0.77 3.16 -6.13
N GLU A 100 -1.03 3.76 -4.97
CA GLU A 100 -0.13 4.70 -4.32
C GLU A 100 0.54 4.00 -3.15
N CYS A 101 1.87 4.00 -3.14
CA CYS A 101 2.65 3.38 -2.08
C CYS A 101 3.37 4.46 -1.28
N LYS A 102 3.17 4.45 0.04
CA LYS A 102 3.73 5.42 0.99
C LYS A 102 4.35 4.69 2.16
N GLY A 103 5.58 5.04 2.52
CA GLY A 103 6.27 4.41 3.63
C GLY A 103 7.43 5.24 4.17
N SER A 104 7.90 4.85 5.36
CA SER A 104 8.98 5.53 6.06
C SER A 104 9.95 4.52 6.64
N VAL A 105 11.20 4.94 6.77
CA VAL A 105 12.26 4.16 7.41
C VAL A 105 12.49 4.68 8.82
N ILE A 106 12.55 3.78 9.79
CA ILE A 106 13.06 4.06 11.12
C ILE A 106 14.54 3.68 11.11
N TRP A 107 15.36 4.55 11.68
CA TRP A 107 16.82 4.43 11.74
C TRP A 107 17.27 4.27 13.19
N ASP A 108 18.38 3.59 13.43
CA ASP A 108 19.05 3.59 14.74
C ASP A 108 19.98 4.80 14.91
N ASP A 109 20.51 4.96 16.13
CA ASP A 109 21.42 6.07 16.49
C ASP A 109 22.73 6.06 15.68
N ALA A 110 23.10 4.92 15.09
CA ALA A 110 24.27 4.78 14.23
C ALA A 110 23.95 5.06 12.74
N GLY A 111 22.69 5.40 12.42
CA GLY A 111 22.25 5.73 11.07
C GLY A 111 21.94 4.50 10.20
N ASN A 112 21.77 3.32 10.79
CA ASN A 112 21.37 2.13 10.04
C ASN A 112 19.85 2.02 9.95
N PRO A 113 19.29 1.63 8.79
CA PRO A 113 17.86 1.38 8.67
C PRO A 113 17.49 0.15 9.50
N ILE A 114 16.48 0.26 10.36
CA ILE A 114 16.01 -0.85 11.19
C ILE A 114 14.66 -1.39 10.71
N ILE A 115 13.77 -0.51 10.27
CA ILE A 115 12.39 -0.86 9.92
C ILE A 115 11.99 -0.03 8.71
N PHE A 116 11.38 -0.65 7.71
CA PHE A 116 10.65 0.05 6.67
C PHE A 116 9.18 -0.34 6.76
N ALA A 117 8.29 0.63 6.96
CA ALA A 117 6.86 0.36 7.11
C ALA A 117 6.04 1.35 6.29
N GLY A 118 4.88 0.91 5.84
CA GLY A 118 4.03 1.74 5.02
C GLY A 118 2.72 1.10 4.66
N LEU A 119 2.06 1.75 3.72
CA LEU A 119 0.79 1.33 3.17
C LEU A 119 0.75 1.54 1.67
N MET A 120 -0.06 0.72 1.02
CA MET A 120 -0.35 0.79 -0.40
C MET A 120 -1.85 0.95 -0.58
N THR A 121 -2.26 2.06 -1.17
CA THR A 121 -3.66 2.39 -1.40
C THR A 121 -4.01 2.16 -2.85
N ARG A 122 -5.06 1.39 -3.10
CA ARG A 122 -5.66 1.28 -4.43
C ARG A 122 -6.33 2.58 -4.84
N LEU A 123 -5.94 3.11 -6.00
CA LEU A 123 -6.51 4.35 -6.54
C LEU A 123 -7.80 4.11 -7.34
N ASP A 124 -8.07 2.87 -7.71
CA ASP A 124 -9.32 2.42 -8.33
C ASP A 124 -10.41 2.06 -7.29
N GLY A 125 -10.07 2.13 -5.99
CA GLY A 125 -11.00 1.90 -4.91
C GLY A 125 -12.14 2.92 -4.94
N GLN A 126 -13.39 2.43 -4.91
CA GLN A 126 -14.55 3.32 -4.87
C GLN A 126 -14.69 3.94 -3.49
N ASN A 127 -14.25 5.19 -3.35
CA ASN A 127 -14.67 6.01 -2.24
C ASN A 127 -16.13 6.44 -2.45
N LYS A 128 -16.83 6.67 -1.34
CA LYS A 128 -18.18 7.25 -1.40
C LYS A 128 -18.15 8.65 -2.03
N TYR A 129 -17.07 9.39 -1.76
CA TYR A 129 -16.85 10.74 -2.23
C TYR A 129 -15.61 10.80 -3.12
N ASP A 130 -15.73 11.52 -4.23
CA ASP A 130 -14.61 11.91 -5.08
C ASP A 130 -13.66 12.81 -4.26
N SER A 131 -12.38 12.46 -4.24
CA SER A 131 -11.38 13.09 -3.38
C SER A 131 -11.03 14.51 -3.79
N LEU A 132 -11.24 14.88 -5.06
CA LEU A 132 -10.94 16.21 -5.58
C LEU A 132 -12.08 17.19 -5.30
N THR A 133 -13.32 16.74 -5.47
CA THR A 133 -14.51 17.61 -5.43
C THR A 133 -15.29 17.50 -4.12
N GLY A 134 -15.09 16.43 -3.35
CA GLY A 134 -15.90 16.11 -2.16
C GLY A 134 -17.33 15.69 -2.50
N LEU A 135 -17.67 15.57 -3.78
CA LEU A 135 -18.99 15.12 -4.24
C LEU A 135 -19.09 13.60 -4.19
N LEU A 136 -20.30 13.07 -4.23
CA LEU A 136 -20.50 11.63 -4.39
C LEU A 136 -19.88 11.15 -5.70
N THR A 137 -19.27 9.96 -5.69
CA THR A 137 -18.78 9.35 -6.93
C THR A 137 -19.94 9.03 -7.86
N THR A 138 -19.65 8.87 -9.16
CA THR A 138 -20.68 8.50 -10.15
C THR A 138 -21.45 7.26 -9.74
N TYR A 139 -20.75 6.26 -9.20
CA TYR A 139 -21.36 5.06 -8.64
C TYR A 139 -22.38 5.38 -7.54
N GLU A 140 -21.99 6.17 -6.53
CA GLU A 140 -22.88 6.54 -5.43
C GLU A 140 -24.04 7.43 -5.88
N LEU A 141 -23.82 8.33 -6.84
CA LEU A 141 -24.88 9.15 -7.43
C LEU A 141 -25.97 8.28 -8.10
N HIS A 142 -25.59 7.20 -8.77
CA HIS A 142 -26.55 6.27 -9.36
C HIS A 142 -27.36 5.47 -8.32
N HIS A 143 -26.79 5.26 -7.13
CA HIS A 143 -27.45 4.53 -6.04
C HIS A 143 -28.14 5.45 -5.02
N CYS A 144 -27.98 6.77 -5.16
CA CYS A 144 -28.72 7.75 -4.38
C CYS A 144 -30.21 7.71 -4.76
N LYS A 145 -31.04 7.26 -3.82
CA LYS A 145 -32.48 7.52 -3.87
C LYS A 145 -32.68 9.02 -3.61
N PHE A 146 -32.86 9.80 -4.66
CA PHE A 146 -33.42 11.14 -4.51
C PHE A 146 -34.82 10.97 -3.90
N SER A 147 -34.93 11.13 -2.58
CA SER A 147 -36.23 11.28 -1.96
C SER A 147 -36.88 12.47 -2.64
N GLN A 148 -38.06 12.26 -3.24
CA GLN A 148 -38.87 13.32 -3.81
C GLN A 148 -39.19 14.33 -2.70
N GLY A 149 -38.30 15.31 -2.54
CA GLY A 149 -38.57 16.50 -1.75
C GLY A 149 -39.70 17.22 -2.47
N ARG A 150 -40.86 17.29 -1.82
CA ARG A 150 -41.96 18.15 -2.25
C ARG A 150 -41.39 19.53 -2.54
N GLY A 151 -41.50 19.95 -3.80
CA GLY A 151 -41.30 21.35 -4.17
C GLY A 151 -42.20 22.22 -3.30
N ILE A 152 -41.60 23.26 -2.75
CA ILE A 152 -42.31 24.45 -2.26
C ILE A 152 -42.74 25.28 -3.46
#